data_AF-A0A938K610-F1
#
_entry.id   AF-A0A938K610-F1
#
_cell.length_a   1.000
_cell.length_b   1.000
_cell.length_c   1.000
_cell.angle_alpha   90.00
_cell.angle_beta   90.00
_cell.angle_gamma   90.00
#
_symmetry.space_group_name_H-M   'P 1'
#
loop_
_entity.id
_entity.type
_entity.pdbx_description
1 polymer ?
#
loop_
_entity_poly.entity_id
_entity_poly.type
_entity_poly.pdbx_seq_one_letter_code
_entity_poly.pdbx_strand_id
1 'polypeptide(L)'
;MGDNPIHLRSVVKDTPVWEALLAVLSAGGVVVGAGPSASALCDPMIDPRGGALALGLGLVKGLALVSQSETVTADRQARARKLANVPLLFLPSSSALLRTDSGWESIGAHELVGALPN
;
A
#
# COMPACT_ATOMS: atom_id res chain seq x y z
N MET A 1 -5.76 9.58 -3.62
CA MET A 1 -5.76 10.65 -2.59
C MET A 1 -6.87 10.33 -1.60
N GLY A 2 -6.55 10.25 -0.32
CA GLY A 2 -7.51 9.91 0.73
C GLY A 2 -6.80 9.67 2.05
N ASP A 3 -7.43 10.07 3.14
CA ASP A 3 -6.89 10.09 4.50
C ASP A 3 -7.10 8.75 5.25
N ASN A 4 -8.00 7.89 4.77
CA ASN A 4 -8.34 6.64 5.45
C ASN A 4 -8.40 5.44 4.49
N PRO A 5 -7.46 4.47 4.60
CA PRO A 5 -7.46 3.27 3.76
C PRO A 5 -8.67 2.36 3.99
N ILE A 6 -9.23 2.30 5.21
CA ILE A 6 -10.43 1.51 5.51
C ILE A 6 -11.62 2.08 4.74
N HIS A 7 -11.77 3.41 4.75
CA HIS A 7 -12.87 4.09 4.06
C HIS A 7 -12.75 3.88 2.54
N LEU A 8 -11.57 4.13 1.95
CA LEU A 8 -11.35 3.92 0.52
C LEU A 8 -11.72 2.48 0.12
N ARG A 9 -11.18 1.48 0.83
CA ARG A 9 -11.50 0.08 0.55
C ARG A 9 -13.01 -0.15 0.61
N SER A 10 -13.69 0.34 1.65
CA SER A 10 -15.11 0.09 1.87
C SER A 10 -16.01 0.65 0.77
N VAL A 11 -15.65 1.79 0.17
CA VAL A 11 -16.48 2.45 -0.85
C VAL A 11 -16.11 2.06 -2.28
N VAL A 12 -14.92 1.51 -2.49
CA VAL A 12 -14.43 1.11 -3.82
C VAL A 12 -14.62 -0.38 -4.07
N LYS A 13 -14.43 -1.24 -3.05
CA LYS A 13 -14.54 -2.69 -3.23
C LYS A 13 -15.90 -3.10 -3.79
N ASP A 14 -15.91 -4.02 -4.75
CA ASP A 14 -17.11 -4.56 -5.39
C ASP A 14 -17.98 -3.49 -6.08
N THR A 15 -17.35 -2.42 -6.59
CA THR A 15 -18.03 -1.36 -7.34
C THR A 15 -17.54 -1.28 -8.80
N PRO A 16 -18.34 -0.70 -9.72
CA PRO A 16 -17.87 -0.43 -11.08
C PRO A 16 -16.63 0.47 -11.16
N VAL A 17 -16.38 1.30 -10.13
CA VAL A 17 -15.17 2.13 -10.05
C VAL A 17 -13.93 1.25 -9.88
N TRP A 18 -14.01 0.19 -9.07
CA TRP A 18 -12.91 -0.76 -8.92
C TRP A 18 -12.62 -1.50 -10.21
N GLU A 19 -13.66 -2.01 -10.88
CA GLU A 19 -13.52 -2.67 -12.18
C GLU A 19 -12.90 -1.72 -13.23
N ALA A 20 -13.29 -0.44 -13.22
CA ALA A 20 -12.70 0.56 -14.10
C ALA A 20 -11.21 0.80 -13.82
N LEU A 21 -10.78 0.82 -12.56
CA LEU A 21 -9.35 0.94 -12.21
C LEU A 21 -8.54 -0.27 -12.69
N LEU A 22 -9.09 -1.47 -12.54
CA LEU A 22 -8.46 -2.68 -13.07
C LEU A 22 -8.38 -2.67 -14.60
N ALA A 23 -9.44 -2.18 -15.27
CA ALA A 23 -9.47 -2.03 -16.72
C ALA A 23 -8.46 -0.99 -17.23
N VAL A 24 -8.27 0.12 -16.52
CA VAL A 24 -7.24 1.11 -16.86
C VAL A 24 -5.85 0.48 -16.79
N LEU A 25 -5.55 -0.26 -15.72
CA LEU A 25 -4.25 -0.90 -15.57
C LEU A 25 -4.02 -1.98 -16.64
N SER A 26 -5.04 -2.81 -16.94
CA SER A 26 -4.93 -3.86 -17.96
C SER A 26 -4.80 -3.31 -19.38
N ALA A 27 -5.29 -2.09 -19.63
CA ALA A 27 -5.10 -1.36 -20.89
C ALA A 27 -3.75 -0.63 -20.98
N GLY A 28 -2.84 -0.80 -20.01
CA GLY A 28 -1.52 -0.14 -19.98
C GLY A 28 -1.54 1.27 -19.36
N GLY A 29 -2.65 1.67 -18.73
CA GLY A 29 -2.73 2.89 -17.95
C GLY A 29 -2.05 2.75 -16.58
N VAL A 30 -1.95 3.87 -15.86
CA VAL A 30 -1.30 3.94 -14.55
C VAL A 30 -2.33 4.17 -13.45
N VAL A 31 -2.26 3.37 -12.38
CA VAL A 31 -3.04 3.57 -11.15
C VAL A 31 -2.10 3.99 -10.03
N VAL A 32 -2.40 5.12 -9.39
CA VAL A 32 -1.56 5.69 -8.32
C VAL A 32 -2.32 5.76 -7.00
N GLY A 33 -1.77 5.12 -5.97
CA GLY A 33 -2.13 5.36 -4.58
C GLY A 33 -1.23 6.42 -3.97
N ALA A 34 -1.79 7.39 -3.27
CA ALA A 34 -1.03 8.44 -2.60
C ALA A 34 -1.53 8.69 -1.18
N GLY A 35 -0.61 8.95 -0.26
CA GLY A 35 -0.90 9.11 1.16
C GLY A 35 -1.47 7.82 1.80
N PRO A 36 -2.26 7.95 2.87
CA PRO A 36 -2.81 6.81 3.63
C PRO A 36 -3.60 5.82 2.76
N SER A 37 -4.28 6.33 1.73
CA SER A 37 -5.05 5.53 0.78
C SER A 37 -4.21 4.53 -0.04
N ALA A 38 -2.90 4.75 -0.20
CA ALA A 38 -2.01 3.82 -0.92
C ALA A 38 -1.95 2.44 -0.24
N SER A 39 -2.05 2.40 1.09
CA SER A 39 -2.07 1.15 1.85
C SER A 39 -3.26 0.26 1.45
N ALA A 40 -4.42 0.86 1.13
CA ALA A 40 -5.61 0.11 0.73
C ALA A 40 -5.48 -0.59 -0.63
N LEU A 41 -4.58 -0.13 -1.52
CA LEU A 41 -4.33 -0.80 -2.80
C LEU A 41 -3.53 -2.10 -2.62
N CYS A 42 -2.84 -2.24 -1.49
CA CYS A 42 -2.11 -3.44 -1.14
C CYS A 42 -3.04 -4.50 -0.52
N ASP A 43 -2.65 -5.76 -0.53
CA ASP A 43 -3.27 -6.81 0.30
C ASP A 43 -2.17 -7.73 0.86
N PRO A 44 -1.94 -7.73 2.18
CA PRO A 44 -2.67 -6.99 3.22
C PRO A 44 -2.39 -5.47 3.22
N MET A 45 -3.37 -4.68 3.68
CA MET A 45 -3.19 -3.26 4.04
C MET A 45 -2.84 -3.08 5.52
N ILE A 46 -2.36 -1.90 5.91
CA ILE A 46 -2.13 -1.52 7.31
C ILE A 46 -3.38 -0.88 7.90
N ASP A 47 -3.89 -1.42 9.01
CA ASP A 47 -4.99 -0.83 9.77
C ASP A 47 -4.51 0.45 10.47
N PRO A 48 -5.03 1.65 10.11
CA PRO A 48 -4.58 2.93 10.67
C PRO A 48 -4.89 3.08 12.17
N ARG A 49 -5.78 2.26 12.73
CA ARG A 49 -6.17 2.29 14.14
C ARG A 49 -5.11 1.70 15.05
N GLY A 50 -4.32 0.73 14.57
CA GLY A 50 -3.42 -0.04 15.43
C GLY A 50 -2.21 -0.67 14.74
N GLY A 51 -1.96 -0.40 13.46
CA GLY A 51 -0.79 -0.90 12.73
C GLY A 51 -0.79 -2.41 12.47
N ALA A 52 -1.93 -3.08 12.65
CA ALA A 52 -2.09 -4.49 12.32
C ALA A 52 -2.37 -4.66 10.82
N LEU A 53 -2.24 -5.89 10.33
CA LEU A 53 -2.64 -6.23 8.97
C LEU A 53 -4.17 -6.32 8.88
N ALA A 54 -4.73 -5.82 7.77
CA ALA A 54 -6.13 -5.93 7.41
C ALA A 54 -6.26 -6.28 5.92
N LEU A 55 -7.42 -6.75 5.49
CA LEU A 55 -7.70 -6.99 4.08
C LEU A 55 -7.71 -5.67 3.32
N GLY A 56 -6.99 -5.59 2.21
CA GLY A 56 -7.05 -4.43 1.30
C GLY A 56 -7.88 -4.70 0.05
N LEU A 57 -7.60 -3.95 -1.02
CA LEU A 57 -8.21 -4.12 -2.35
C LEU A 57 -7.43 -5.12 -3.21
N GLY A 58 -6.13 -5.34 -2.92
CA GLY A 58 -5.33 -6.36 -3.58
C GLY A 58 -4.94 -6.06 -5.02
N LEU A 59 -4.77 -4.78 -5.37
CA LEU A 59 -4.07 -4.38 -6.59
C LEU A 59 -2.61 -4.86 -6.53
N VAL A 60 -1.98 -4.68 -5.38
CA VAL A 60 -0.65 -5.20 -5.06
C VAL A 60 -0.79 -6.27 -3.98
N LYS A 61 -0.65 -7.53 -4.34
CA LYS A 61 -0.76 -8.66 -3.41
C LYS A 61 0.60 -8.99 -2.81
N GLY A 62 0.62 -9.41 -1.54
CA GLY A 62 1.83 -9.88 -0.87
C GLY A 62 2.81 -8.78 -0.47
N LEU A 63 2.33 -7.54 -0.32
CA LEU A 63 3.09 -6.40 0.19
C LEU A 63 2.20 -5.64 1.16
N ALA A 64 2.74 -5.20 2.29
CA ALA A 64 2.09 -4.24 3.18
C ALA A 64 2.81 -2.89 3.10
N LEU A 65 2.05 -1.80 2.99
CA LEU A 65 2.60 -0.44 2.85
C LEU A 65 2.22 0.44 4.04
N VAL A 66 3.23 1.01 4.68
CA VAL A 66 3.14 2.09 5.66
C VAL A 66 3.51 3.39 4.95
N SER A 67 2.50 4.12 4.46
CA SER A 67 2.67 5.43 3.82
C SER A 67 2.98 6.54 4.83
N GLN A 68 3.68 7.58 4.41
CA GLN A 68 4.05 8.72 5.26
C GLN A 68 4.76 8.26 6.53
N SER A 69 5.66 7.28 6.38
CA SER A 69 6.28 6.57 7.50
C SER A 69 6.95 7.45 8.55
N GLU A 70 7.42 8.64 8.18
CA GLU A 70 7.99 9.66 9.05
C GLU A 70 7.00 10.22 10.09
N THR A 71 5.70 10.06 9.85
CA THR A 71 4.63 10.49 10.77
C THR A 71 4.20 9.39 11.74
N VAL A 72 4.69 8.16 11.56
CA VAL A 72 4.28 6.99 12.33
C VAL A 72 5.18 6.84 13.55
N THR A 73 4.58 6.75 14.74
CA THR A 73 5.31 6.58 16.01
C THR A 73 6.13 5.29 16.03
N ALA A 74 7.24 5.29 16.77
CA ALA A 74 8.12 4.14 16.91
C ALA A 74 7.37 2.86 17.37
N ASP A 75 6.45 2.99 18.33
CA ASP A 75 5.63 1.86 18.81
C ASP A 75 4.74 1.26 17.70
N ARG A 76 4.15 2.11 16.85
CA ARG A 76 3.34 1.65 15.72
C ARG A 76 4.21 0.99 14.66
N GLN A 77 5.40 1.51 14.38
CA GLN A 77 6.34 0.86 13.46
C GLN A 77 6.80 -0.51 14.00
N ALA A 78 7.20 -0.58 15.27
CA ALA A 78 7.60 -1.83 15.92
C ALA A 78 6.48 -2.87 15.90
N ARG A 79 5.23 -2.44 16.15
CA ARG A 79 4.05 -3.30 16.07
C ARG A 79 3.79 -3.80 14.65
N ALA A 80 3.86 -2.92 13.64
CA ALA A 80 3.68 -3.32 12.24
C ALA A 80 4.70 -4.38 11.83
N ARG A 81 5.98 -4.19 12.19
CA ARG A 81 7.05 -5.18 11.96
C ARG A 81 6.76 -6.52 12.63
N LYS A 82 6.33 -6.48 13.89
CA LYS A 82 6.03 -7.68 14.67
C LYS A 82 4.85 -8.48 14.10
N LEU A 83 3.87 -7.79 13.51
CA LEU A 83 2.64 -8.41 13.00
C LEU A 83 2.72 -8.78 11.51
N ALA A 84 3.65 -8.20 10.76
CA ALA A 84 3.80 -8.45 9.33
C ALA A 84 4.30 -9.89 9.08
N ASN A 85 3.59 -10.60 8.22
CA ASN A 85 3.98 -11.90 7.65
C ASN A 85 4.24 -11.82 6.14
N VAL A 86 4.14 -10.62 5.58
CA VAL A 86 4.49 -10.26 4.21
C VAL A 86 5.58 -9.18 4.25
N PRO A 87 6.27 -8.94 3.13
CA PRO A 87 7.13 -7.77 2.97
C PRO A 87 6.42 -6.48 3.45
N LEU A 88 7.12 -5.67 4.24
CA LEU A 88 6.60 -4.44 4.82
C LEU A 88 7.46 -3.26 4.35
N LEU A 89 6.83 -2.33 3.64
CA LEU A 89 7.47 -1.12 3.14
C LEU A 89 7.06 0.09 3.98
N PHE A 90 8.04 0.75 4.58
CA PHE A 90 7.89 2.08 5.15
C PHE A 90 8.29 3.09 4.09
N LEU A 91 7.30 3.83 3.59
CA LEU A 91 7.46 4.76 2.49
C LEU A 91 7.20 6.20 2.98
N PRO A 92 8.24 7.05 3.01
CA PRO A 92 8.08 8.45 3.36
C PRO A 92 7.23 9.24 2.36
N SER A 93 6.66 10.38 2.76
CA SER A 93 5.81 11.20 1.87
C SER A 93 6.54 11.73 0.63
N SER A 94 7.88 11.81 0.67
CA SER A 94 8.75 12.27 -0.43
C SER A 94 9.20 11.16 -1.38
N SER A 95 8.70 9.94 -1.21
CA SER A 95 9.18 8.75 -1.92
C SER A 95 8.04 7.99 -2.58
N ALA A 96 8.38 7.17 -3.57
CA ALA A 96 7.43 6.34 -4.31
C ALA A 96 7.99 4.94 -4.56
N LEU A 97 7.10 3.97 -4.70
CA LEU A 97 7.40 2.64 -5.21
C LEU A 97 6.56 2.42 -6.46
N LEU A 98 7.24 2.18 -7.59
CA LEU A 98 6.62 1.96 -8.90
C LEU A 98 6.74 0.48 -9.27
N ARG A 99 5.65 -0.09 -9.77
CA ARG A 99 5.65 -1.41 -10.42
C ARG A 99 5.50 -1.23 -11.91
N THR A 100 6.42 -1.82 -12.67
CA THR A 100 6.42 -1.86 -14.13
C THR A 100 6.50 -3.32 -14.61
N ASP A 101 6.41 -3.54 -15.91
CA ASP A 101 6.65 -4.87 -16.51
C ASP A 101 8.10 -5.36 -16.28
N SER A 102 9.05 -4.44 -16.09
CA SER A 102 10.44 -4.76 -15.74
C SER A 102 10.65 -5.05 -14.25
N GLY A 103 9.60 -4.95 -13.43
CA GLY A 103 9.64 -5.15 -11.99
C GLY A 103 9.50 -3.86 -11.19
N TRP A 104 10.00 -3.89 -9.95
CA TRP A 104 9.88 -2.80 -9.00
C TRP A 104 10.99 -1.77 -9.14
N GLU A 105 10.61 -0.49 -9.04
CA GLU A 105 11.51 0.64 -8.99
C GLU A 105 11.20 1.49 -7.75
N SER A 106 12.23 1.78 -6.95
CA SER A 106 12.11 2.65 -5.78
C SER A 106 12.62 4.05 -6.09
N ILE A 107 11.79 5.05 -5.81
CA ILE A 107 12.13 6.46 -5.96
C ILE A 107 12.22 7.08 -4.58
N GLY A 108 13.42 7.55 -4.20
CA GLY A 108 13.67 8.14 -2.90
C GLY A 108 13.96 7.11 -1.79
N ALA A 109 14.17 7.64 -0.58
CA ALA A 109 14.50 6.83 0.59
C ALA A 109 13.28 6.04 1.06
N HIS A 110 13.47 4.77 1.36
CA HIS A 110 12.44 3.91 1.93
C HIS A 110 13.11 2.86 2.80
N GLU A 111 12.33 2.23 3.66
CA GLU A 111 12.78 1.05 4.38
C GLU A 111 11.92 -0.14 3.99
N LEU A 112 12.57 -1.20 3.51
CA LEU A 112 11.93 -2.45 3.17
C LEU A 112 12.33 -3.52 4.20
N VAL A 113 11.34 -4.18 4.78
CA VAL A 113 11.51 -5.38 5.60
C VAL A 113 11.05 -6.58 4.77
N GLY A 114 11.96 -7.50 4.46
CA GLY A 114 11.71 -8.62 3.55
C GLY A 114 12.12 -8.30 2.11
N ALA A 115 11.52 -8.99 1.13
CA ALA A 115 11.80 -8.82 -0.29
C ALA A 115 10.50 -8.54 -1.06
N LEU A 116 10.51 -7.59 -2.01
CA LEU A 116 9.30 -7.25 -2.78
C LEU A 116 8.76 -8.49 -3.53
N PRO A 117 7.43 -8.64 -3.64
CA PRO A 117 6.83 -9.75 -4.38
C PRO A 117 7.13 -9.63 -5.88
N ASN A 118 7.20 -10.75 -6.60
CA ASN A 118 7.35 -10.75 -8.06
C ASN A 118 6.13 -10.12 -8.76
#